data_AF-A0A929A3E7-F1
#
_entry.id   AF-A0A929A3E7-F1
#
_cell.length_a   1.000
_cell.length_b   1.000
_cell.length_c   1.000
_cell.angle_alpha   90.00
_cell.angle_beta   90.00
_cell.angle_gamma   90.00
#
_symmetry.space_group_name_H-M   'P 1'
#
loop_
_entity.id
_entity.type
_entity.pdbx_description
1 polymer ?
#
loop_
_entity_poly.entity_id
_entity_poly.type
_entity_poly.pdbx_seq_one_letter_code
_entity_poly.pdbx_strand_id
1 'polypeptide(L)'
;MTKSTGITPRFDGLEETSRVKSRQPNADAAVTSRYSDSDESASVDVSMSMSQGEGSDLPQLVRTTTRLEADIDKALRHLCMDEKITKEVWFEAAYQYLAEHPKAMKVVNGIAKERYQRRKRAADLRKLETIQKRLKG
;
A
#
# COMPACT_ATOMS: atom_id res chain seq x y z
N MET A 1 38.18 11.47 -37.49
CA MET A 1 37.62 12.84 -37.56
C MET A 1 36.28 12.80 -38.25
N THR A 2 35.18 12.97 -37.52
CA THR A 2 33.94 13.63 -37.96
C THR A 2 33.14 13.94 -36.69
N LYS A 3 32.85 15.24 -36.50
CA LYS A 3 32.20 15.86 -35.34
C LYS A 3 30.69 15.94 -35.56
N SER A 4 30.01 16.41 -34.48
CA SER A 4 28.75 17.18 -34.47
C SER A 4 27.52 16.35 -34.09
N THR A 5 26.64 16.73 -33.15
CA THR A 5 26.54 17.87 -32.22
C THR A 5 25.45 17.50 -31.20
N GLY A 6 25.63 17.88 -29.93
CA GLY A 6 24.57 17.83 -28.93
C GLY A 6 23.73 19.10 -28.95
N ILE A 7 22.45 19.00 -28.57
CA ILE A 7 21.62 20.12 -28.11
C ILE A 7 20.66 19.59 -27.03
N THR A 8 20.83 20.06 -25.81
CA THR A 8 19.87 20.05 -24.69
C THR A 8 18.93 21.25 -24.85
N PRO A 9 17.61 21.12 -24.60
CA PRO A 9 16.76 22.28 -24.41
C PRO A 9 16.74 22.73 -22.95
N ARG A 10 16.64 24.05 -22.83
CA ARG A 10 16.82 24.92 -21.66
C ARG A 10 15.80 24.71 -20.53
N PHE A 11 16.29 25.04 -19.34
CA PHE A 11 15.54 25.41 -18.14
C PHE A 11 14.79 26.74 -18.37
N ASP A 12 13.53 26.83 -17.93
CA ASP A 12 12.89 28.09 -17.53
C ASP A 12 12.13 27.81 -16.23
N GLY A 13 12.63 28.37 -15.14
CA GLY A 13 11.94 28.40 -13.86
C GLY A 13 11.06 29.63 -13.77
N LEU A 14 9.87 29.48 -13.19
CA LEU A 14 9.15 30.57 -12.54
C LEU A 14 8.33 30.00 -11.38
N GLU A 15 8.34 30.79 -10.32
CA GLU A 15 8.00 30.50 -8.94
C GLU A 15 6.50 30.30 -8.67
N GLU A 16 6.30 29.61 -7.56
CA GLU A 16 5.19 29.57 -6.63
C GLU A 16 4.32 30.84 -6.58
N THR A 17 3.01 30.70 -6.85
CA THR A 17 1.99 31.51 -6.15
C THR A 17 0.74 30.67 -5.85
N SER A 18 0.38 30.74 -4.57
CA SER A 18 -0.78 30.15 -3.92
C SER A 18 -2.04 30.97 -4.21
N ARG A 19 -3.18 30.31 -4.52
CA ARG A 19 -4.51 30.86 -4.16
C ARG A 19 -5.68 29.87 -4.23
N VAL A 20 -6.17 29.55 -3.02
CA VAL A 20 -7.58 29.60 -2.56
C VAL A 20 -8.62 28.78 -3.33
N LYS A 21 -9.03 27.66 -2.72
CA LYS A 21 -10.29 26.98 -3.03
C LYS A 21 -11.43 27.64 -2.25
N SER A 22 -12.32 28.31 -2.97
CA SER A 22 -13.61 28.78 -2.49
C SER A 22 -14.47 27.64 -1.96
N ARG A 23 -14.98 27.78 -0.73
CA ARG A 23 -16.23 27.17 -0.29
C ARG A 23 -16.87 28.06 0.77
N GLN A 24 -17.96 28.72 0.38
CA GLN A 24 -18.85 29.45 1.28
C GLN A 24 -20.10 28.60 1.60
N PRO A 25 -20.88 28.98 2.62
CA PRO A 25 -21.39 28.10 3.67
C PRO A 25 -22.87 27.77 3.51
N ASN A 26 -23.37 26.81 4.30
CA ASN A 26 -24.78 26.75 4.66
C ASN A 26 -24.91 26.86 6.18
N ALA A 27 -25.75 27.82 6.58
CA ALA A 27 -26.33 28.05 7.89
C ALA A 27 -27.33 26.91 8.23
N ASP A 28 -27.82 26.67 9.45
CA ASP A 28 -28.14 27.53 10.57
C ASP A 28 -28.13 26.70 11.87
N ALA A 29 -27.72 27.34 12.97
CA ALA A 29 -28.10 26.98 14.34
C ALA A 29 -29.59 27.38 14.56
N ALA A 30 -30.40 26.94 15.50
CA ALA A 30 -30.29 26.31 16.81
C ALA A 30 -31.74 25.96 17.23
N VAL A 31 -31.90 25.13 18.28
CA VAL A 31 -32.74 25.39 19.49
C VAL A 31 -33.22 24.08 20.13
N THR A 32 -32.56 23.78 21.25
CA THR A 32 -33.01 23.20 22.53
C THR A 32 -33.99 22.03 22.57
N SER A 33 -33.55 20.93 23.17
CA SER A 33 -34.38 20.21 24.15
C SER A 33 -33.49 19.70 25.28
N ARG A 34 -33.79 20.14 26.50
CA ARG A 34 -33.14 19.73 27.74
C ARG A 34 -33.81 18.47 28.24
N TYR A 35 -33.07 17.39 28.41
CA TYR A 35 -33.35 16.38 29.42
C TYR A 35 -32.02 15.96 30.05
N SER A 36 -31.86 16.31 31.32
CA SER A 36 -30.88 15.70 32.21
C SER A 36 -31.32 14.27 32.47
N ASP A 37 -30.38 13.33 32.40
CA ASP A 37 -30.41 12.19 33.31
C ASP A 37 -28.98 11.82 33.68
N SER A 38 -28.82 11.51 34.96
CA SER A 38 -27.56 11.31 35.66
C SER A 38 -27.16 9.85 35.57
N ASP A 39 -25.95 9.56 35.14
CA ASP A 39 -25.29 8.30 35.46
C ASP A 39 -23.82 8.59 35.81
N GLU A 40 -23.55 8.62 37.11
CA GLU A 40 -22.21 8.62 37.68
C GLU A 40 -21.61 7.22 37.51
N SER A 41 -21.15 6.90 36.32
CA SER A 41 -20.31 5.72 36.12
C SER A 41 -18.87 6.10 36.51
N ALA A 42 -18.47 5.71 37.73
CA ALA A 42 -17.11 5.79 38.21
C ALA A 42 -16.15 5.10 37.21
N SER A 43 -15.53 5.89 36.34
CA SER A 43 -14.48 5.43 35.45
C SER A 43 -13.25 5.13 36.29
N VAL A 44 -13.00 3.84 36.54
CA VAL A 44 -11.70 3.37 37.00
C VAL A 44 -10.67 3.71 35.92
N ASP A 45 -9.96 4.82 36.11
CA ASP A 45 -8.82 5.23 35.31
C ASP A 45 -7.66 4.25 35.59
N VAL A 46 -7.65 3.12 34.88
CA VAL A 46 -6.50 2.21 34.85
C VAL A 46 -5.45 2.86 33.95
N SER A 47 -4.73 3.81 34.52
CA SER A 47 -3.53 4.39 33.92
C SER A 47 -2.46 3.29 33.86
N MET A 48 -2.44 2.53 32.76
CA MET A 48 -1.30 1.67 32.42
C MET A 48 -0.11 2.58 32.13
N SER A 49 0.66 2.89 33.19
CA SER A 49 1.98 3.51 33.06
C SER A 49 2.90 2.53 32.36
N MET A 50 2.97 2.64 31.04
CA MET A 50 3.97 1.96 30.22
C MET A 50 5.34 2.50 30.64
N SER A 51 6.07 1.70 31.42
CA SER A 51 7.44 1.98 31.78
C SER A 51 8.25 2.14 30.50
N GLN A 52 8.79 3.34 30.26
CA GLN A 52 9.73 3.61 29.18
C GLN A 52 11.05 2.88 29.49
N GLY A 53 11.10 1.60 29.14
CA GLY A 53 12.30 0.79 29.16
C GLY A 53 12.47 0.13 27.80
N GLU A 54 13.58 0.44 27.14
CA GLU A 54 14.13 -0.27 25.96
C GLU A 54 13.26 -0.30 24.69
N GLY A 55 13.12 0.86 24.05
CA GLY A 55 12.45 0.98 22.73
C GLY A 55 13.35 0.76 21.51
N SER A 56 14.62 0.37 21.66
CA SER A 56 15.57 0.30 20.54
C SER A 56 15.65 -1.04 19.80
N ASP A 57 15.05 -2.10 20.33
CA ASP A 57 15.15 -3.46 19.74
C ASP A 57 13.89 -3.92 19.00
N LEU A 58 12.88 -3.04 18.86
CA LEU A 58 11.67 -3.37 18.13
C LEU A 58 11.87 -3.21 16.61
N PRO A 59 11.43 -4.19 15.79
CA PRO A 59 11.58 -4.10 14.35
C PRO A 59 10.79 -2.92 13.78
N GLN A 60 11.43 -2.14 12.91
CA GLN A 60 10.77 -1.05 12.20
C GLN A 60 9.91 -1.62 11.06
N LEU A 61 8.58 -1.48 11.19
CA LEU A 61 7.63 -1.98 10.19
C LEU A 61 7.27 -0.90 9.17
N VAL A 62 7.33 -1.26 7.87
CA VAL A 62 6.86 -0.41 6.77
C VAL A 62 5.58 -0.98 6.18
N ARG A 63 4.50 -0.18 6.19
CA ARG A 63 3.22 -0.58 5.62
C ARG A 63 3.29 -0.61 4.09
N THR A 64 2.93 -1.75 3.49
CA THR A 64 2.87 -1.92 2.03
C THR A 64 1.50 -2.49 1.61
N THR A 65 1.14 -2.34 0.33
CA THR A 65 -0.07 -2.93 -0.25
C THR A 65 0.31 -3.96 -1.31
N THR A 66 -0.08 -5.21 -1.11
CA THR A 66 0.27 -6.33 -2.01
C THR A 66 -0.98 -6.96 -2.63
N ARG A 67 -0.93 -7.23 -3.94
CA ARG A 67 -2.00 -7.90 -4.68
C ARG A 67 -1.52 -9.24 -5.24
N LEU A 68 -2.12 -10.32 -4.75
CA LEU A 68 -1.84 -11.69 -5.15
C LEU A 68 -2.94 -12.22 -6.08
N GLU A 69 -2.62 -13.26 -6.84
CA GLU A 69 -3.64 -14.05 -7.54
C GLU A 69 -4.49 -14.80 -6.52
N ALA A 70 -5.78 -14.95 -6.77
CA ALA A 70 -6.74 -15.48 -5.78
C ALA A 70 -6.32 -16.84 -5.21
N ASP A 71 -5.89 -17.76 -6.09
CA ASP A 71 -5.50 -19.11 -5.69
C ASP A 71 -4.23 -19.11 -4.82
N ILE A 72 -3.29 -18.20 -5.14
CA ILE A 72 -2.06 -18.01 -4.36
C ILE A 72 -2.36 -17.35 -3.02
N ASP A 73 -3.23 -16.34 -2.98
CA ASP A 73 -3.65 -15.71 -1.72
C ASP A 73 -4.31 -16.73 -0.79
N LYS A 74 -5.18 -17.58 -1.34
CA LYS A 74 -5.87 -18.64 -0.60
C LYS A 74 -4.89 -19.67 -0.04
N ALA A 75 -4.01 -20.21 -0.88
CA ALA A 75 -3.02 -21.20 -0.46
C ALA A 75 -2.05 -20.62 0.58
N LEU A 76 -1.55 -19.40 0.36
CA LEU A 76 -0.64 -18.75 1.30
C LEU A 76 -1.33 -18.45 2.63
N ARG A 77 -2.62 -18.06 2.61
CA ARG A 77 -3.39 -17.85 3.83
C ARG A 77 -3.51 -19.13 4.66
N HIS A 78 -3.80 -20.27 4.03
CA HIS A 78 -3.85 -21.55 4.75
C HIS A 78 -2.50 -21.91 5.35
N LEU A 79 -1.42 -21.80 4.58
CA LEU A 79 -0.06 -22.03 5.09
C LEU A 79 0.24 -21.16 6.32
N CYS A 80 -0.05 -19.86 6.24
CA CYS A 80 0.13 -18.93 7.35
C CYS A 80 -0.73 -19.29 8.58
N MET A 81 -1.95 -19.78 8.38
CA MET A 81 -2.83 -20.22 9.48
C MET A 81 -2.31 -21.47 10.19
N ASP A 82 -1.76 -22.41 9.43
CA ASP A 82 -1.21 -23.67 9.94
C ASP A 82 0.06 -23.38 10.74
N GLU A 83 0.96 -22.58 10.17
CA GLU A 83 2.27 -22.24 10.75
C GLU A 83 2.21 -21.10 11.79
N LYS A 84 1.03 -20.51 12.03
CA LYS A 84 0.83 -19.38 12.97
C LYS A 84 1.72 -18.16 12.69
N ILE A 85 1.91 -17.84 11.42
CA ILE A 85 2.67 -16.68 10.94
C ILE A 85 1.80 -15.77 10.07
N THR A 86 2.28 -14.55 9.79
CA THR A 86 1.64 -13.66 8.82
C THR A 86 2.26 -13.78 7.43
N LYS A 87 1.59 -13.22 6.42
CA LYS A 87 2.12 -13.22 5.04
C LYS A 87 3.38 -12.37 4.94
N GLU A 88 3.41 -11.26 5.67
CA GLU A 88 4.54 -10.35 5.76
C GLU A 88 5.77 -11.08 6.30
N VAL A 89 5.64 -11.76 7.44
CA VAL A 89 6.73 -12.55 8.04
C VAL A 89 7.17 -13.67 7.09
N TRP A 90 6.24 -14.33 6.40
CA TRP A 90 6.60 -15.34 5.41
C TRP A 90 7.39 -14.74 4.23
N PHE A 91 7.02 -13.56 3.73
CA PHE A 91 7.78 -12.89 2.67
C PHE A 91 9.19 -12.50 3.12
N GLU A 92 9.34 -11.99 4.34
CA GLU A 92 10.63 -11.64 4.93
C GLU A 92 11.53 -12.87 5.05
N ALA A 93 11.02 -13.95 5.66
CA ALA A 93 11.76 -15.20 5.82
C ALA A 93 12.12 -15.84 4.47
N ALA A 94 11.18 -15.87 3.52
CA ALA A 94 11.43 -16.39 2.18
C ALA A 94 12.51 -15.58 1.45
N TYR A 95 12.49 -14.24 1.58
CA TYR A 95 13.52 -13.39 1.00
C TYR A 95 14.89 -13.64 1.63
N GLN A 96 14.98 -13.69 2.96
CA GLN A 96 16.24 -13.96 3.68
C GLN A 96 16.83 -15.31 3.25
N TYR A 97 16.01 -16.37 3.23
CA TYR A 97 16.43 -17.68 2.74
C TYR A 97 16.95 -17.60 1.30
N LEU A 98 16.21 -16.97 0.37
CA LEU A 98 16.64 -16.88 -1.02
C LEU A 98 17.92 -16.03 -1.19
N ALA A 99 18.13 -15.01 -0.36
CA ALA A 99 19.32 -14.17 -0.41
C ALA A 99 20.60 -14.98 -0.12
N GLU A 100 20.50 -15.94 0.80
CA GLU A 100 21.59 -16.89 1.11
C GLU A 100 21.75 -17.99 0.05
N HIS A 101 20.76 -18.17 -0.83
CA HIS A 101 20.72 -19.24 -1.84
C HIS A 101 20.62 -18.67 -3.28
N PRO A 102 21.71 -18.13 -3.87
CA PRO A 102 21.68 -17.42 -5.16
C PRO A 102 21.14 -18.24 -6.34
N LYS A 103 21.35 -19.56 -6.33
CA LYS A 103 20.80 -20.46 -7.36
C LYS A 103 19.27 -20.52 -7.28
N ALA A 104 18.72 -20.68 -6.08
CA ALA A 104 17.28 -20.67 -5.84
C ALA A 104 16.68 -19.28 -6.17
N MET A 105 17.35 -18.20 -5.76
CA MET A 105 16.94 -16.83 -6.09
C MET A 105 16.85 -16.61 -7.60
N LYS A 106 17.80 -17.11 -8.40
CA LYS A 106 17.73 -17.01 -9.87
C LYS A 106 16.51 -17.72 -10.44
N VAL A 107 16.17 -18.91 -9.93
CA VAL A 107 14.99 -19.66 -10.37
C VAL A 107 13.70 -18.90 -10.01
N VAL A 108 13.57 -18.46 -8.75
CA VAL A 108 12.40 -17.69 -8.29
C VAL A 108 12.23 -16.40 -9.10
N ASN A 109 13.32 -15.68 -9.39
CA ASN A 109 13.28 -14.49 -10.24
C ASN A 109 12.82 -14.78 -11.67
N GLY A 110 13.20 -15.92 -12.25
CA GLY A 110 12.70 -16.37 -13.54
C GLY A 110 11.19 -16.55 -13.53
N ILE A 111 10.68 -17.29 -12.54
CA ILE A 111 9.25 -17.55 -12.35
C ILE A 111 8.48 -16.24 -12.11
N ALA A 112 9.01 -15.34 -11.28
CA ALA A 112 8.39 -14.06 -10.97
C ALA A 112 8.26 -13.18 -12.22
N LYS A 113 9.29 -13.11 -13.07
CA LYS A 113 9.25 -12.38 -14.35
C LYS A 113 8.20 -12.95 -15.29
N GLU A 114 8.12 -14.27 -15.42
CA GLU A 114 7.11 -14.91 -16.28
C GLU A 114 5.69 -14.60 -15.80
N ARG A 115 5.43 -14.72 -14.49
CA ARG A 115 4.14 -14.36 -13.88
C ARG A 115 3.78 -12.90 -14.09
N TYR A 116 4.75 -11.99 -13.94
CA TYR A 116 4.53 -10.57 -14.21
C TYR A 116 4.07 -10.33 -15.66
N GLN A 117 4.75 -10.94 -16.64
CA GLN A 117 4.35 -10.81 -18.05
C GLN A 117 2.96 -11.41 -18.32
N ARG A 118 2.61 -12.51 -17.66
CA ARG A 118 1.27 -13.10 -17.74
C ARG A 118 0.20 -12.13 -17.22
N ARG A 119 0.44 -11.49 -16.07
CA ARG A 119 -0.47 -10.47 -15.51
C ARG A 119 -0.62 -9.26 -16.42
N LYS A 120 0.48 -8.80 -17.02
CA LYS A 120 0.48 -7.69 -17.98
C LYS A 120 -0.41 -8.00 -19.18
N ARG A 121 -0.22 -9.16 -19.82
CA ARG A 121 -1.07 -9.61 -20.94
C ARG A 121 -2.55 -9.69 -20.57
N ALA A 122 -2.87 -10.21 -19.38
CA ALA A 122 -4.25 -10.28 -18.91
C ALA A 122 -4.87 -8.89 -18.63
N ALA A 123 -4.07 -7.90 -18.21
CA ALA A 123 -4.53 -6.52 -18.09
C ALA A 123 -4.80 -5.89 -19.46
N ASP A 124 -3.90 -6.11 -20.42
CA ASP A 124 -4.04 -5.59 -21.78
C ASP A 124 -5.29 -6.17 -22.48
N LEU A 125 -5.55 -7.48 -22.34
CA LEU A 125 -6.76 -8.12 -22.85
C LEU A 125 -8.03 -7.49 -22.28
N ARG A 126 -8.11 -7.31 -20.95
CA ARG A 126 -9.27 -6.66 -20.30
C ARG A 126 -9.48 -5.23 -20.80
N LYS A 127 -8.40 -4.50 -21.07
CA LYS A 127 -8.48 -3.16 -21.65
C LYS A 127 -9.07 -3.20 -23.06
N LEU A 128 -8.61 -4.13 -23.90
CA LEU A 128 -9.13 -4.31 -25.27
C LEU A 128 -10.61 -4.72 -25.26
N GLU A 129 -11.00 -5.67 -24.41
CA GLU A 129 -12.40 -6.08 -24.24
C GLU A 129 -13.29 -4.90 -23.86
N THR A 130 -12.80 -4.03 -22.97
CA THR A 130 -13.53 -2.83 -22.55
C THR A 130 -13.71 -1.85 -23.72
N ILE A 131 -12.67 -1.63 -24.52
CA ILE A 131 -12.73 -0.77 -25.71
C ILE A 131 -13.71 -1.36 -26.75
N GLN A 132 -13.63 -2.65 -27.02
CA GLN A 132 -14.53 -3.33 -27.96
C GLN A 132 -15.99 -3.24 -27.54
N LYS A 133 -16.30 -3.41 -26.25
CA LYS A 133 -17.66 -3.26 -25.73
C LYS A 133 -18.20 -1.84 -25.95
N ARG A 134 -17.37 -0.82 -25.73
CA ARG A 134 -17.74 0.59 -25.96
C ARG A 134 -17.99 0.93 -27.43
N LEU A 135 -17.32 0.23 -28.36
CA LEU A 135 -17.48 0.49 -29.80
C LEU A 135 -18.66 -0.26 -30.44
N LYS A 136 -19.13 -1.34 -29.79
CA LYS A 136 -20.25 -2.17 -30.28
C LYS A 136 -21.62 -1.76 -29.72
N GLY A 137 -21.64 -0.92 -28.68
CA GLY A 137 -22.86 -0.28 -28.17
C GLY A 137 -22.90 1.18 -28.62
#